data_AF-A0A7C7DBN7-F1
#
_entry.id   AF-A0A7C7DBN7-F1
#
_cell.length_a   1.000
_cell.length_b   1.000
_cell.length_c   1.000
_cell.angle_alpha   90.00
_cell.angle_beta   90.00
_cell.angle_gamma   90.00
#
_symmetry.space_group_name_H-M   'P 1'
#
loop_
_entity.id
_entity.type
_entity.pdbx_description
1 polymer ?
#
loop_
_entity_poly.entity_id
_entity_poly.type
_entity_poly.pdbx_seq_one_letter_code
_entity_poly.pdbx_strand_id
1 'polypeptide(L)' 'MIAAIGVRTVVENQVDMKQPRNLIIASVMLVIGIGGAMIKIWGNLQFGGIGLAAIVGIILNQLLPRESRESRVRQA' A
#
# COMPACT_ATOMS: atom_id res chain seq x y z
N MET A 1 13.64 8.30 11.26
CA MET A 1 13.32 9.48 10.43
C MET A 1 12.55 9.14 9.14
N ILE A 2 12.90 8.08 8.40
CA ILE A 2 12.23 7.72 7.12
C ILE A 2 10.70 7.53 7.25
N ALA A 3 10.24 6.76 8.23
CA ALA A 3 8.81 6.53 8.45
C ALA A 3 8.04 7.83 8.76
N ALA A 4 8.64 8.74 9.53
CA ALA A 4 8.02 10.03 9.86
C ALA A 4 7.86 10.91 8.61
N ILE A 5 8.83 10.91 7.70
CA ILE A 5 8.72 11.58 6.40
C ILE A 5 7.59 10.96 5.58
N GLY A 6 7.49 9.63 5.53
CA GLY A 6 6.41 8.94 4.83
C GLY A 6 5.02 9.31 5.35
N VAL A 7 4.81 9.31 6.67
CA VAL A 7 3.55 9.75 7.28
C VAL A 7 3.25 11.21 6.96
N ARG A 8 4.26 12.09 7.04
CA ARG A 8 4.11 13.50 6.66
C ARG A 8 3.67 13.65 5.21
N THR A 9 4.27 12.92 4.27
CA THR A 9 3.89 12.93 2.85
C THR A 9 2.44 12.48 2.64
N VAL A 10 1.96 11.48 3.39
CA VAL A 10 0.54 11.05 3.33
C VAL A 10 -0.40 12.16 3.79
N VAL A 11 -0.03 12.88 4.86
CA VAL A 11 -0.82 14.00 5.40
C VAL A 11 -0.79 15.21 4.46
N GLU A 12 0.38 15.60 3.97
CA GLU A 12 0.57 16.74 3.06
C GLU A 12 -0.15 16.55 1.72
N ASN A 13 -0.17 15.31 1.21
CA ASN A 13 -0.93 14.97 0.00
C ASN A 13 -2.42 14.71 0.25
N GLN A 14 -2.90 14.91 1.49
CA GLN A 14 -4.31 14.72 1.88
C GLN A 14 -4.87 13.36 1.44
N VAL A 15 -4.08 12.30 1.59
CA VAL A 15 -4.52 10.97 1.15
C VAL A 15 -5.69 10.52 2.02
N ASP A 16 -6.82 10.27 1.38
CA ASP A 16 -8.04 9.86 2.06
C ASP A 16 -7.97 8.41 2.53
N MET A 17 -7.77 8.22 3.83
CA MET A 17 -7.76 6.91 4.50
C MET A 17 -9.17 6.34 4.75
N LYS A 18 -10.24 7.11 4.47
CA LYS A 18 -11.61 6.57 4.52
C LYS A 18 -11.93 5.71 3.30
N GLN A 19 -11.21 5.92 2.19
CA GLN A 19 -11.33 5.05 1.02
C GLN A 19 -10.78 3.67 1.37
N PRO A 20 -11.60 2.60 1.28
CA PRO A 20 -11.17 1.24 1.62
C PRO A 20 -9.92 0.81 0.86
N ARG A 21 -9.79 1.24 -0.40
CA ARG A 21 -8.60 1.01 -1.23
C ARG A 21 -7.31 1.51 -0.58
N ASN A 22 -7.27 2.77 -0.16
CA ASN A 22 -6.06 3.38 0.39
C ASN A 22 -5.74 2.78 1.76
N LEU A 23 -6.77 2.50 2.57
CA LEU A 23 -6.64 1.85 3.85
C LEU A 23 -6.02 0.45 3.71
N ILE A 24 -6.53 -0.38 2.79
CA ILE A 24 -6.02 -1.74 2.53
C ILE A 24 -4.54 -1.68 2.09
N ILE A 25 -4.20 -0.80 1.14
CA ILE A 25 -2.81 -0.66 0.67
C ILE A 25 -1.88 -0.32 1.84
N ALA A 26 -2.25 0.68 2.65
CA ALA A 26 -1.44 1.11 3.79
C ALA A 26 -1.31 0.00 4.84
N SER A 27 -2.41 -0.67 5.21
CA SER A 27 -2.41 -1.76 6.19
C SER A 27 -1.55 -2.94 5.76
N VAL A 28 -1.64 -3.37 4.50
CA VAL A 28 -0.83 -4.48 3.97
C VAL A 28 0.65 -4.11 3.96
N MET A 29 1.00 -2.90 3.51
CA MET A 29 2.38 -2.42 3.57
C MET A 29 2.92 -2.40 5.00
N LEU A 30 2.10 -1.98 5.98
CA LEU A 30 2.48 -1.93 7.39
C LEU A 30 2.73 -3.34 7.96
N VAL A 31 1.83 -4.29 7.68
CA VAL A 31 1.94 -5.68 8.16
C VAL A 31 3.18 -6.35 7.58
N ILE A 32 3.46 -6.17 6.29
CA ILE A 32 4.64 -6.75 5.63
C ILE A 32 5.93 -6.09 6.12
N GLY A 33 5.92 -4.76 6.23
CA GLY A 33 7.10 -3.98 6.61
C GLY A 33 7.50 -4.14 8.07
N ILE A 34 6.53 -4.15 8.99
CA ILE A 34 6.77 -4.35 10.43
C ILE A 34 6.92 -5.83 10.75
N GLY A 35 6.13 -6.69 10.11
CA GLY A 35 6.13 -8.14 10.34
C GLY A 35 7.39 -8.85 9.85
N GLY A 36 8.31 -8.15 9.17
CA GLY A 36 9.59 -8.73 8.74
C GLY A 36 9.41 -9.83 7.70
N ALA A 37 8.38 -9.74 6.86
CA ALA A 37 8.13 -10.73 5.83
C ALA A 37 9.36 -10.84 4.90
N MET A 38 9.78 -12.07 4.62
CA MET A 38 10.91 -12.39 3.76
C MET A 38 10.52 -13.45 2.76
N ILE A 39 10.76 -13.16 1.48
CA ILE A 39 10.56 -14.09 0.38
C ILE A 39 11.94 -14.55 -0.09
N LYS A 40 12.14 -15.87 -0.11
CA LYS A 40 13.33 -16.50 -0.69
C LYS A 40 13.06 -16.72 -2.18
N ILE A 41 13.88 -16.10 -3.02
CA ILE A 41 13.78 -16.23 -4.48
C ILE A 41 15.00 -17.04 -4.93
N TRP A 42 14.75 -18.21 -5.53
CA TRP A 42 15.71 -19.13 -6.17
C TRP A 42 17.16 -19.05 -5.61
N GLY A 43 17.44 -19.85 -4.58
CA GLY A 43 18.77 -19.93 -3.94
C GLY A 43 18.90 -19.05 -2.69
N ASN A 44 20.01 -18.32 -2.57
CA ASN A 44 20.38 -17.49 -1.39
C ASN A 44 19.84 -16.05 -1.43
N LEU A 45 19.06 -15.66 -2.44
CA LEU A 45 18.53 -14.31 -2.55
C LEU A 45 17.30 -14.15 -1.63
N GLN A 46 17.45 -13.35 -0.57
CA GLN A 46 16.35 -13.02 0.35
C GLN A 46 15.89 -11.59 0.09
N PHE A 47 14.64 -11.44 -0.34
CA PHE A 47 13.99 -10.16 -0.49
C PHE A 47 12.98 -9.99 0.63
N GLY A 48 13.19 -9.01 1.50
CA GLY A 48 12.38 -8.86 2.69
C GLY A 48 12.34 -7.44 3.25
N GLY A 49 11.49 -7.26 4.24
CA GLY A 49 11.33 -6.00 4.97
C GLY A 49 10.75 -4.89 4.11
N ILE A 50 11.31 -3.68 4.25
CA ILE A 50 10.73 -2.45 3.68
C ILE A 50 10.69 -2.44 2.15
N GLY A 51 11.65 -3.07 1.48
CA GLY A 51 11.67 -3.18 0.02
C GLY A 51 10.54 -4.07 -0.51
N LEU A 52 10.28 -5.19 0.17
CA LEU A 52 9.15 -6.07 -0.16
C LEU A 52 7.82 -5.35 0.05
N ALA A 53 7.67 -4.63 1.17
CA ALA A 53 6.46 -3.85 1.46
C ALA A 53 6.19 -2.79 0.37
N ALA A 54 7.21 -2.10 -0.12
CA ALA A 54 7.07 -1.12 -1.19
C ALA A 54 6.59 -1.75 -2.52
N ILE A 55 7.18 -2.88 -2.93
CA ILE A 55 6.78 -3.60 -4.14
C ILE A 55 5.32 -4.04 -4.04
N VAL A 56 4.93 -4.66 -2.92
CA VAL A 56 3.55 -5.09 -2.71
C VAL A 56 2.60 -3.90 -2.72
N GLY A 57 2.96 -2.78 -2.09
CA GLY A 57 2.18 -1.54 -2.13
C GLY A 57 1.94 -1.01 -3.54
N ILE A 58 2.98 -1.00 -4.39
CA ILE A 58 2.88 -0.58 -5.80
C ILE A 58 1.96 -1.51 -6.59
N ILE A 59 2.10 -2.83 -6.41
CA ILE A 59 1.27 -3.83 -7.08
C ILE A 59 -0.19 -3.66 -6.65
N LEU A 60 -0.48 -3.56 -5.35
CA LEU A 60 -1.85 -3.37 -4.86
C LEU A 60 -2.45 -2.05 -5.34
N ASN A 61 -1.66 -0.97 -5.40
CA ASN A 61 -2.12 0.31 -5.92
C ASN A 61 -2.52 0.20 -7.41
N GLN A 62 -1.84 -0.61 -8.23
CA GLN A 62 -2.26 -0.84 -9.61
C GLN A 62 -3.44 -1.80 -9.73
N LEU A 63 -3.46 -2.87 -8.94
CA LEU A 63 -4.46 -3.92 -9.05
C LEU A 63 -5.83 -3.51 -8.48
N LEU A 64 -5.84 -2.69 -7.42
CA LEU A 64 -7.07 -2.25 -6.79
C LEU A 64 -7.75 -1.15 -7.62
N PRO A 65 -8.98 -1.39 -8.11
CA PRO A 65 -9.71 -0.42 -8.91
C PRO A 65 -9.96 0.84 -8.08
N ARG A 66 -9.69 1.99 -8.68
CA ARG A 66 -10.16 3.27 -8.15
C ARG A 66 -11.67 3.27 -8.34
N GLU A 67 -12.44 3.68 -7.33
CA GLU A 67 -13.88 3.81 -7.47
C GLU A 67 -14.20 4.66 -8.71
N SER A 68 -14.59 3.97 -9.78
CA SER A 68 -15.11 4.59 -10.98
C SER A 68 -16.39 5.29 -10.58
N ARG A 69 -16.63 6.49 -11.12
CA ARG A 69 -17.87 7.27 -10.93
C ARG A 69 -19.17 6.53 -11.35
N GLU A 70 -19.13 5.25 -11.68
CA GLU A 70 -20.28 4.42 -12.07
C GLU A 70 -21.30 4.22 -10.94
N SER A 71 -20.88 4.21 -9.67
CA SER A 71 -21.80 4.03 -8.55
C SER A 71 -22.74 5.23 -8.32
N ARG A 72 -22.47 6.40 -8.94
CA ARG A 72 -23.37 7.56 -8.90
C ARG A 72 -24.41 7.60 -10.02
N VAL A 73 -24.23 6.85 -11.11
CA VAL A 73 -25.13 6.88 -12.27
C VAL A 73 -26.31 5.92 -12.13
N ARG A 74 -26.27 4.98 -11.18
CA ARG A 74 -27.40 4.07 -10.87
C ARG A 74 -28.32 4.54 -9.75
N GLN A 75 -28.11 5.73 -9.19
CA GLN A 75 -28.92 6.29 -8.09
C GLN A 75 -29.61 7.62 -8.43
N ALA A 76 -29.70 7.99 -9.72
CA ALA A 76 -30.43 9.16 -10.20
C ALA A 76 -31.50 8.76 -11.22
#